data_AF-A0A8T5YNG8-F1
#
_entry.id   AF-A0A8T5YNG8-F1
#
_cell.length_a   1.000
_cell.length_b   1.000
_cell.length_c   1.000
_cell.angle_alpha   90.00
_cell.angle_beta   90.00
_cell.angle_gamma   90.00
#
_symmetry.space_group_name_H-M   'P 1'
#
loop_
_entity.id
_entity.type
_entity.pdbx_description
1 polymer ?
#
loop_
_entity_poly.entity_id
_entity_poly.type
_entity_poly.pdbx_seq_one_letter_code
_entity_poly.pdbx_strand_id
1 'polypeptide(L)'
;SSLFVLTLLRDIALIVLPQAYRHDSALLVVALTLLVTLIGYVNARRIPRVARVTVPIAGLPAPLHGFTIAQITDLHVGPTIKRAYVAGVVDRLNALQPDVIAVTGDLVDGEVDVLRPHIAPLAGMSA
;
A
#
# COMPACT_ATOMS: atom_id res chain seq x y z
N SER A 1 6.49 -14.76 -4.71
CA SER A 1 6.07 -14.50 -6.10
C SER A 1 4.80 -15.28 -6.39
N SER A 2 3.78 -14.65 -6.96
CA SER A 2 2.50 -15.31 -7.29
C SER A 2 2.68 -16.46 -8.30
N LEU A 3 3.62 -16.33 -9.24
CA LEU A 3 3.96 -17.38 -10.19
C LEU A 3 4.41 -18.66 -9.49
N PHE A 4 5.33 -18.55 -8.53
CA PHE A 4 5.84 -19.69 -7.78
C PHE A 4 4.73 -20.42 -7.02
N VAL A 5 3.86 -19.67 -6.33
CA VAL A 5 2.75 -20.24 -5.56
C VAL A 5 1.76 -20.97 -6.48
N LEU A 6 1.37 -20.34 -7.60
CA LEU A 6 0.43 -20.93 -8.54
C LEU A 6 1.01 -22.17 -9.25
N THR A 7 2.30 -22.15 -9.60
CA THR A 7 2.98 -23.32 -10.16
C THR A 7 3.03 -24.47 -9.15
N LEU A 8 3.39 -24.20 -7.89
CA LEU A 8 3.45 -25.22 -6.84
C LEU A 8 2.06 -25.86 -6.62
N LEU A 9 1.00 -25.05 -6.56
CA LEU A 9 -0.36 -25.53 -6.42
C LEU A 9 -0.81 -26.37 -7.63
N ARG A 10 -0.48 -25.93 -8.84
CA ARG A 10 -0.73 -26.70 -10.08
C ARG A 10 -0.03 -28.06 -10.03
N ASP A 11 1.24 -28.09 -9.65
CA ASP A 11 2.03 -29.31 -9.68
C ASP A 11 1.54 -30.31 -8.63
N ILE A 12 1.13 -29.84 -7.44
CA ILE A 12 0.44 -30.67 -6.44
C ILE A 12 -0.87 -31.24 -7.00
N ALA A 13 -1.67 -30.43 -7.68
CA ALA A 13 -2.93 -30.88 -8.27
C ALA A 13 -2.73 -31.96 -9.36
N LEU A 14 -1.67 -31.85 -10.17
CA LEU A 14 -1.31 -32.81 -11.23
C LEU A 14 -0.77 -34.16 -10.71
N ILE A 15 -0.57 -34.31 -9.40
CA ILE A 15 -0.32 -35.63 -8.78
C ILE A 15 -1.59 -36.50 -8.87
N VAL A 16 -2.76 -35.87 -8.74
CA VAL A 16 -4.07 -36.56 -8.70
C VAL A 16 -4.84 -36.38 -10.01
N LEU A 17 -4.68 -35.24 -10.68
CA LEU A 17 -5.40 -34.93 -11.93
C LEU A 17 -4.74 -35.58 -13.17
N PRO A 18 -5.53 -35.89 -14.22
CA PRO A 18 -5.01 -36.42 -15.48
C PRO A 18 -3.92 -35.55 -16.11
N GLN A 19 -2.88 -36.22 -16.63
CA GLN A 19 -1.75 -35.54 -17.30
C GLN A 19 -2.14 -34.80 -18.58
N ALA A 20 -3.33 -35.07 -19.14
CA ALA A 20 -3.89 -34.32 -20.26
C ALA A 20 -4.00 -32.80 -19.97
N TYR A 21 -4.18 -32.41 -18.71
CA TYR A 21 -4.31 -31.00 -18.31
C TYR A 21 -2.97 -30.25 -18.22
N ARG A 22 -1.83 -30.88 -18.48
CA ARG A 22 -0.50 -30.25 -18.31
C ARG A 22 -0.36 -28.93 -19.07
N HIS A 23 -0.81 -28.88 -20.33
CA HIS A 23 -0.64 -27.70 -21.17
C HIS A 23 -1.58 -26.57 -20.73
N ASP A 24 -2.88 -26.86 -20.61
CA ASP A 24 -3.89 -25.84 -20.28
C ASP A 24 -3.69 -25.26 -18.88
N SER A 25 -3.30 -26.11 -17.91
CA SER A 25 -2.96 -25.64 -16.56
C SER A 25 -1.71 -24.75 -16.55
N ALA A 26 -0.72 -24.98 -17.43
CA ALA A 26 0.44 -24.09 -17.52
C ALA A 26 0.03 -22.71 -18.05
N LEU A 27 -0.78 -22.65 -19.11
CA LEU A 27 -1.32 -21.39 -19.62
C LEU A 27 -2.16 -20.65 -18.57
N LEU A 28 -2.99 -21.40 -17.83
CA LEU A 28 -3.81 -20.83 -16.76
C LEU A 28 -2.95 -20.20 -15.65
N VAL A 29 -1.86 -20.84 -15.23
CA VAL A 29 -0.94 -20.28 -14.23
C VAL A 29 -0.34 -18.95 -14.69
N VAL A 30 0.11 -18.87 -15.95
CA VAL A 30 0.64 -17.62 -16.52
C VAL A 30 -0.44 -16.54 -16.55
N ALA A 31 -1.64 -16.86 -17.05
CA ALA A 31 -2.76 -15.93 -17.11
C ALA A 31 -3.16 -15.40 -15.72
N LEU A 32 -3.29 -16.28 -14.72
CA LEU A 32 -3.62 -15.91 -13.34
C LEU A 32 -2.50 -15.08 -12.70
N THR A 33 -1.23 -15.40 -12.98
CA THR A 33 -0.10 -14.61 -12.50
C THR A 33 -0.17 -13.18 -13.03
N LEU A 34 -0.39 -13.01 -14.34
CA LEU A 34 -0.52 -11.69 -14.96
C LEU A 34 -1.71 -10.92 -14.37
N LEU A 35 -2.85 -11.59 -14.18
CA LEU A 35 -4.04 -11.00 -13.58
C LEU A 35 -3.77 -10.52 -12.15
N VAL A 36 -3.20 -11.37 -11.29
CA VAL A 36 -2.89 -11.02 -9.89
C VAL A 36 -1.86 -9.89 -9.82
N THR A 37 -0.83 -9.91 -10.68
CA THR A 37 0.16 -8.83 -10.77
C THR A 37 -0.51 -7.52 -11.18
N LEU A 38 -1.41 -7.53 -12.16
CA LEU A 38 -2.14 -6.34 -12.59
C LEU A 38 -3.04 -5.79 -11.45
N ILE A 39 -3.77 -6.68 -10.76
CA ILE A 39 -4.59 -6.30 -9.61
C ILE A 39 -3.71 -5.69 -8.50
N GLY A 40 -2.59 -6.32 -8.18
CA GLY A 40 -1.62 -5.83 -7.20
C GLY A 40 -1.05 -4.46 -7.58
N TYR A 41 -0.65 -4.28 -8.85
CA TYR A 41 -0.16 -3.02 -9.38
C TYR A 41 -1.19 -1.90 -9.29
N VAL A 42 -2.45 -2.18 -9.65
CA VAL A 42 -3.54 -1.21 -9.53
C VAL A 42 -3.80 -0.86 -8.07
N ASN A 43 -3.83 -1.85 -7.18
CA ASN A 43 -4.06 -1.63 -5.75
C ASN A 43 -2.93 -0.82 -5.09
N ALA A 44 -1.67 -1.09 -5.44
CA ALA A 44 -0.51 -0.37 -4.91
C ALA A 44 -0.49 1.12 -5.30
N ARG A 45 -1.19 1.50 -6.37
CA ARG A 45 -1.27 2.90 -6.85
C ARG A 45 -2.53 3.63 -6.39
N ARG A 46 -3.45 2.96 -5.69
CA ARG A 46 -4.66 3.59 -5.14
C ARG A 46 -4.32 4.34 -3.87
N ILE A 47 -4.94 5.50 -3.69
CA ILE A 47 -4.83 6.26 -2.43
C ILE A 47 -5.25 5.35 -1.27
N PRO A 48 -4.46 5.27 -0.19
CA PRO A 48 -4.75 4.41 0.95
C PRO A 48 -6.12 4.72 1.56
N ARG A 49 -6.80 3.66 2.00
CA ARG A 49 -8.00 3.81 2.82
C ARG A 49 -7.58 4.24 4.23
N VAL A 50 -8.41 5.05 4.87
CA VAL A 50 -8.20 5.46 6.25
C VAL A 50 -8.59 4.29 7.16
N ALA A 51 -7.63 3.77 7.91
CA ALA A 51 -7.87 2.85 9.01
C ALA A 51 -8.01 3.67 10.30
N ARG A 52 -9.15 3.55 10.99
CA ARG A 52 -9.36 4.15 12.31
C ARG A 52 -9.12 3.08 13.36
N VAL A 53 -8.13 3.30 14.23
CA VAL A 53 -7.77 2.38 15.29
C VAL A 53 -7.89 3.11 16.63
N THR A 54 -8.74 2.59 17.51
CA THR A 54 -8.84 3.11 18.89
C THR A 54 -7.76 2.45 19.73
N VAL A 55 -6.86 3.25 20.28
CA VAL A 55 -5.76 2.77 21.13
C VAL A 55 -6.13 2.99 22.60
N PRO A 56 -6.41 1.93 23.38
CA PRO A 56 -6.70 2.07 24.80
C PRO A 56 -5.42 2.38 25.58
N ILE A 57 -5.40 3.51 26.30
CA ILE A 57 -4.28 3.91 27.14
C ILE A 57 -4.78 3.95 28.59
N ALA A 58 -4.24 3.07 29.43
CA ALA A 58 -4.55 3.05 30.85
C ALA A 58 -4.01 4.32 31.53
N GLY A 59 -4.86 5.01 32.29
CA GLY A 59 -4.48 6.25 32.98
C GLY A 59 -4.26 7.45 32.05
N LEU A 60 -4.82 7.45 30.84
CA LEU A 60 -4.76 8.60 29.94
C LEU A 60 -5.39 9.83 30.64
N PRO A 61 -4.69 10.98 30.68
CA PRO A 61 -5.27 12.21 31.21
C PRO A 61 -6.54 12.60 30.45
N ALA A 62 -7.57 13.03 31.17
CA ALA A 62 -8.87 13.40 30.59
C ALA A 62 -8.78 14.41 29.43
N PRO A 63 -7.87 15.41 29.42
CA PRO A 63 -7.72 16.32 28.27
C PRO A 63 -7.27 15.65 26.97
N LEU A 64 -6.67 14.46 27.02
CA LEU A 64 -6.21 13.70 25.85
C LEU A 64 -7.25 12.68 25.37
N HIS A 65 -8.40 12.57 26.03
CA HIS A 65 -9.46 11.68 25.59
C HIS A 65 -10.04 12.19 24.26
N GLY A 66 -10.02 11.33 23.24
CA GLY A 66 -10.44 11.70 21.89
C GLY A 66 -9.36 12.38 21.06
N PHE A 67 -8.14 12.56 21.61
CA PHE A 67 -6.99 13.04 20.84
C PHE A 67 -6.68 12.08 19.68
N THR A 68 -6.54 12.64 18.48
CA THR A 68 -6.37 11.91 17.24
C THR A 68 -5.00 12.16 16.62
N ILE A 69 -4.38 11.07 16.16
CA ILE A 69 -3.11 11.10 15.44
C ILE A 69 -3.37 10.58 14.03
N ALA A 70 -3.14 11.40 13.02
CA ALA A 70 -3.06 10.92 11.65
C ALA A 70 -1.63 10.47 11.36
N GLN A 71 -1.43 9.17 11.16
CA GLN A 71 -0.13 8.61 10.83
C GLN A 71 -0.04 8.29 9.35
N ILE A 72 1.01 8.77 8.70
CA ILE A 72 1.45 8.31 7.37
C ILE A 72 2.79 7.61 7.50
N THR A 73 2.95 6.49 6.81
CA THR A 73 4.16 5.68 6.86
C THR A 73 4.54 5.15 5.48
N ASP A 74 5.84 4.99 5.24
CA ASP A 74 6.41 4.22 4.13
C ASP A 74 5.81 4.61 2.76
N LEU A 75 5.81 5.92 2.47
CA LEU A 75 5.28 6.44 1.20
C LEU A 75 6.13 6.01 0.01
N HIS A 76 7.43 5.73 0.21
CA HIS A 76 8.36 5.23 -0.81
C HIS A 76 8.23 5.99 -2.15
N VAL A 77 8.26 7.33 -2.09
CA VAL A 77 8.15 8.19 -3.26
C VAL A 77 9.33 7.91 -4.20
N GLY A 78 9.05 7.60 -5.45
CA GLY A 78 10.03 6.98 -6.34
C GLY A 78 9.51 6.84 -7.78
N PRO A 79 9.91 5.81 -8.54
CA PRO A 79 9.45 5.60 -9.90
C PRO A 79 7.93 5.35 -10.01
N THR A 80 7.36 4.63 -9.04
CA THR A 80 5.94 4.22 -9.06
C THR A 80 5.03 5.20 -8.34
N ILE A 81 5.52 5.78 -7.23
CA ILE A 81 4.78 6.73 -6.39
C ILE A 81 5.25 8.15 -6.72
N LYS A 82 4.32 8.98 -7.19
CA LYS A 82 4.60 10.31 -7.74
C LYS A 82 3.71 11.37 -7.11
N ARG A 83 3.97 12.63 -7.44
CA ARG A 83 3.29 13.83 -6.90
C ARG A 83 1.77 13.70 -6.76
N ALA A 84 1.07 13.19 -7.77
CA ALA A 84 -0.39 13.08 -7.74
C ALA A 84 -0.90 12.13 -6.65
N TYR A 85 -0.17 11.03 -6.39
CA TYR A 85 -0.48 10.12 -5.30
C TYR A 85 -0.26 10.81 -3.94
N VAL A 86 0.89 11.47 -3.76
CA VAL A 86 1.23 12.18 -2.52
C VAL A 86 0.21 13.29 -2.24
N ALA A 87 -0.20 14.05 -3.26
CA ALA A 87 -1.25 15.05 -3.14
C ALA A 87 -2.58 14.43 -2.67
N GLY A 88 -3.00 13.33 -3.28
CA GLY A 88 -4.22 12.63 -2.86
C GLY A 88 -4.16 12.07 -1.43
N VAL A 89 -2.98 11.66 -0.96
CA VAL A 89 -2.76 11.27 0.44
C VAL A 89 -2.92 12.47 1.37
N VAL A 90 -2.31 13.61 1.03
CA VAL A 90 -2.40 14.86 1.81
C VAL A 90 -3.84 15.36 1.87
N ASP A 91 -4.56 15.36 0.74
CA ASP A 91 -5.98 15.76 0.69
C ASP A 91 -6.83 14.85 1.60
N ARG A 92 -6.58 13.54 1.57
CA ARG A 92 -7.27 12.56 2.43
C ARG A 92 -6.95 12.80 3.91
N LEU A 93 -5.69 13.09 4.23
CA LEU A 93 -5.20 13.30 5.58
C LEU A 93 -5.77 14.58 6.18
N ASN A 94 -5.71 15.69 5.45
CA ASN A 94 -6.24 16.98 5.90
C ASN A 94 -7.76 16.92 6.13
N ALA A 95 -8.49 16.12 5.33
CA ALA A 95 -9.92 15.89 5.53
C ALA A 95 -10.27 15.14 6.83
N LEU A 96 -9.28 14.55 7.52
CA LEU A 96 -9.49 13.92 8.83
C LEU A 96 -9.50 14.92 9.98
N GLN A 97 -8.95 16.13 9.78
CA GLN A 97 -8.77 17.16 10.81
C GLN A 97 -8.18 16.60 12.12
N PRO A 98 -6.99 15.94 12.05
CA PRO A 98 -6.38 15.32 13.21
C PRO A 98 -5.78 16.37 14.16
N ASP A 99 -5.60 16.04 15.43
CA ASP A 99 -4.93 16.96 16.38
C ASP A 99 -3.41 17.02 16.15
N VAL A 100 -2.82 15.94 15.61
CA VAL A 100 -1.41 15.90 15.22
C VAL A 100 -1.19 14.94 14.05
N ILE A 101 -0.18 15.26 13.25
CA ILE A 101 0.26 14.43 12.13
C ILE A 101 1.60 13.80 12.47
N ALA A 102 1.67 12.48 12.36
CA ALA A 102 2.89 11.71 12.53
C ALA A 102 3.35 11.18 11.17
N VAL A 103 4.57 11.52 10.78
CA VAL A 103 5.22 10.97 9.59
C VAL A 103 6.27 9.96 10.06
N THR A 104 6.07 8.69 9.72
CA THR A 104 6.94 7.58 10.13
C THR A 104 7.48 6.82 8.92
N GLY A 105 8.48 5.96 9.13
CA GLY A 105 9.05 5.13 8.07
C GLY A 105 9.70 5.95 6.95
N ASP A 106 9.78 5.35 5.77
CA ASP A 106 10.54 5.91 4.64
C ASP A 106 9.68 6.77 3.70
N LEU A 107 10.17 7.96 3.38
CA LEU A 107 9.47 8.90 2.49
C LEU A 107 9.83 8.74 1.02
N VAL A 108 11.09 8.42 0.71
CA VAL A 108 11.66 8.47 -0.65
C VAL A 108 12.58 7.28 -0.92
N ASP A 109 12.53 6.77 -2.15
CA ASP A 109 13.38 5.68 -2.65
C ASP A 109 14.32 6.18 -3.75
N GLY A 110 15.14 7.17 -3.44
CA GLY A 110 16.11 7.71 -4.38
C GLY A 110 16.70 9.04 -3.98
N GLU A 111 17.39 9.68 -4.92
CA GLU A 111 18.03 10.97 -4.68
C GLU A 111 16.99 12.06 -4.40
N VAL A 112 17.16 12.72 -3.25
CA VAL A 112 16.23 13.75 -2.75
C VAL A 112 16.05 14.87 -3.77
N ASP A 113 17.11 15.34 -4.41
CA ASP A 113 17.02 16.46 -5.35
C ASP A 113 16.17 16.14 -6.58
N VAL A 114 16.15 14.87 -7.01
CA VAL A 114 15.28 14.38 -8.08
C VAL A 114 13.83 14.25 -7.60
N LEU A 115 13.63 13.78 -6.36
CA LEU A 115 12.31 13.45 -5.83
C LEU A 115 11.60 14.61 -5.13
N ARG A 116 12.30 15.72 -4.83
CA ARG A 116 11.76 16.96 -4.23
C ARG A 116 10.41 17.40 -4.82
N PRO A 117 10.22 17.48 -6.15
CA PRO A 117 8.94 17.90 -6.73
C PRO A 117 7.79 16.93 -6.44
N HIS A 118 8.10 15.66 -6.18
CA HIS A 118 7.10 14.62 -5.88
C HIS A 118 6.68 14.62 -4.41
N ILE A 119 7.58 14.97 -3.49
CA ILE A 119 7.27 15.08 -2.05
C ILE A 119 6.74 16.46 -1.65
N ALA A 120 6.89 17.48 -2.51
CA ALA A 120 6.43 18.85 -2.25
C ALA A 120 4.98 18.98 -1.70
N PRO A 121 3.99 18.17 -2.10
CA PRO A 121 2.66 18.24 -1.52
C PRO A 121 2.60 18.02 0.00
N LEU A 122 3.58 17.32 0.60
CA LEU A 122 3.65 17.11 2.05
C LEU A 122 3.74 18.43 2.83
N ALA A 123 4.24 19.51 2.22
CA ALA A 123 4.27 20.83 2.85
C ALA A 123 2.87 21.43 3.07
N GLY A 124 1.83 20.90 2.41
CA GLY A 124 0.44 21.31 2.58
C GLY A 124 -0.32 20.55 3.67
N MET A 125 0.35 19.69 4.45
CA MET A 125 -0.26 18.98 5.56
C MET A 125 -0.66 19.94 6.69
N SER A 126 -1.89 19.78 7.22
CA SER A 126 -2.43 20.60 8.31
C SER A 126 -3.18 19.72 9.30
N ALA A 127 -2.81 19.86 10.58
CA ALA A 127 -3.57 19.38 11.73
C ALA A 127 -4.47 20.51 12.21
#